data_AF-A0A1Q7UAG4-F1
#
_entry.id   AF-A0A1Q7UAG4-F1
#
_cell.length_a   1.000
_cell.length_b   1.000
_cell.length_c   1.000
_cell.angle_alpha   90.00
_cell.angle_beta   90.00
_cell.angle_gamma   90.00
#
_symmetry.space_group_name_H-M   'P 1'
#
loop_
_entity.id
_entity.type
_entity.pdbx_description
1 polymer ?
#
loop_
_entity_poly.entity_id
_entity_poly.type
_entity_poly.pdbx_seq_one_letter_code
_entity_poly.pdbx_strand_id
1 'polypeptide(L)'
;MAATAETVLGVFAHVDTTVRALEDLKSKGYHDLTVYTPVPVHEIEDVLERDRPVSPVRLFTLIGGLTGTASGFFLTIWSAMQWGLITGGKPVASIPPFVVIAFELTILFGGISTVIGMILLGRLPRLRPSPTFDGRFTNDRFGVAVHCAAERLASVRQILTSAGAEEVKA
;
A
#
# COMPACT_ATOMS: atom_id res chain seq x y z
N MET A 1 10.97 -30.85 12.96
CA MET A 1 9.57 -30.52 13.26
C MET A 1 9.39 -29.05 12.95
N ALA A 2 8.58 -28.69 11.94
CA ALA A 2 8.29 -27.29 11.68
C ALA A 2 7.52 -26.76 12.90
N ALA A 3 8.06 -25.74 13.57
CA ALA A 3 7.36 -25.06 14.65
C ALA A 3 6.00 -24.60 14.09
N THR A 4 4.91 -25.09 14.68
CA THR A 4 3.56 -24.61 14.37
C THR A 4 3.56 -23.11 14.65
N ALA A 5 3.46 -22.31 13.59
CA ALA A 5 3.34 -20.87 13.69
C ALA A 5 1.93 -20.56 14.20
N GLU A 6 1.84 -19.99 15.39
CA GLU A 6 0.59 -19.58 16.00
C GLU A 6 0.45 -18.07 15.87
N THR A 7 -0.80 -17.59 15.80
CA THR A 7 -1.10 -16.17 15.56
C THR A 7 -1.82 -15.61 16.76
N VAL A 8 -1.18 -14.68 17.46
CA VAL A 8 -1.81 -14.00 18.60
C VAL A 8 -2.35 -12.65 18.13
N LEU A 9 -3.62 -12.38 18.42
CA LEU A 9 -4.31 -11.13 18.13
C LEU A 9 -4.57 -10.35 19.41
N GLY A 10 -4.05 -9.13 19.50
CA GLY A 10 -4.44 -8.13 20.50
C GLY A 10 -5.43 -7.13 19.90
N VAL A 11 -6.51 -6.83 20.64
CA VAL A 11 -7.49 -5.80 20.29
C VAL A 11 -7.33 -4.62 21.24
N PHE A 12 -7.27 -3.41 20.70
CA PHE A 12 -7.05 -2.16 21.43
C PHE A 12 -8.12 -1.12 21.10
N ALA A 13 -8.50 -0.30 22.08
CA ALA A 13 -9.42 0.81 21.89
C ALA A 13 -8.73 2.13 21.51
N HIS A 14 -7.45 2.30 21.86
CA HIS A 14 -6.73 3.55 21.69
C HIS A 14 -5.44 3.37 20.87
N VAL A 15 -5.10 4.42 20.12
CA VAL A 15 -3.86 4.46 19.31
C VAL A 15 -2.64 4.34 20.21
N ASP A 16 -2.58 5.08 21.32
CA ASP A 16 -1.41 5.11 22.22
C ASP A 16 -1.03 3.71 22.76
N THR A 17 -2.03 2.93 23.17
CA THR A 17 -1.83 1.55 23.65
C THR A 17 -1.37 0.62 22.52
N THR A 18 -1.86 0.86 21.30
CA THR A 18 -1.47 0.10 20.11
C THR A 18 -0.01 0.38 19.74
N VAL A 19 0.38 1.65 19.71
CA VAL A 19 1.75 2.10 19.42
C VAL A 19 2.73 1.51 20.43
N ARG A 20 2.44 1.61 21.73
CA ARG A 20 3.27 0.99 22.79
C ARG A 20 3.43 -0.51 22.60
N ALA A 21 2.36 -1.22 22.27
CA ALA A 21 2.42 -2.66 21.99
C ALA A 21 3.36 -2.96 20.80
N LEU A 22 3.30 -2.17 19.73
CA LEU A 22 4.14 -2.34 18.55
C LEU A 22 5.62 -2.06 18.84
N GLU A 23 5.92 -1.02 19.61
CA GLU A 23 7.29 -0.71 20.06
C GLU A 23 7.86 -1.83 20.93
N ASP A 24 7.08 -2.34 21.89
CA ASP A 24 7.49 -3.44 22.76
C ASP A 24 7.73 -4.73 21.96
N LEU A 25 6.86 -5.04 20.99
CA LEU A 25 7.02 -6.19 20.11
C LEU A 25 8.26 -6.06 19.22
N LYS A 26 8.50 -4.89 18.62
CA LYS A 26 9.71 -4.65 17.81
C LYS A 26 10.98 -4.72 18.66
N SER A 27 10.98 -4.15 19.87
CA SER A 27 12.15 -4.18 20.77
C SER A 27 12.56 -5.60 21.16
N LYS A 28 11.60 -6.53 21.19
CA LYS A 28 11.80 -7.97 21.47
C LYS A 28 12.05 -8.81 20.22
N GLY A 29 12.21 -8.18 19.05
CA GLY A 29 12.59 -8.84 17.79
C GLY A 29 11.43 -9.55 17.08
N TYR A 30 10.17 -9.14 17.33
CA TYR A 30 9.04 -9.60 16.53
C TYR A 30 8.88 -8.71 15.31
N HIS A 31 9.11 -9.28 14.12
CA HIS A 31 9.07 -8.53 12.85
C HIS A 31 7.88 -8.91 11.95
N ASP A 32 7.29 -10.09 12.14
CA ASP A 32 6.12 -10.56 11.38
C ASP A 32 4.82 -10.11 12.07
N LEU A 33 4.49 -8.85 11.85
CA LEU A 33 3.37 -8.13 12.45
C LEU A 33 2.38 -7.71 11.37
N THR A 34 1.09 -7.96 11.60
CA THR A 34 -0.01 -7.41 10.82
C THR A 34 -0.83 -6.51 11.72
N VAL A 35 -0.98 -5.24 11.35
CA VAL A 35 -1.77 -4.26 12.11
C VAL A 35 -3.02 -3.91 11.31
N TYR A 36 -4.15 -3.92 12.00
CA TYR A 36 -5.46 -3.52 11.47
C TYR A 36 -5.86 -2.19 12.10
N THR A 37 -6.13 -1.19 11.28
CA THR A 37 -6.56 0.13 11.73
C THR A 37 -7.80 0.58 10.93
N PRO A 38 -8.80 1.23 11.57
CA PRO A 38 -9.98 1.73 10.87
C PRO A 38 -9.67 2.96 10.02
N VAL A 39 -8.61 3.68 10.37
CA VAL A 39 -8.13 4.89 9.70
C VAL A 39 -6.61 4.85 9.57
N PRO A 40 -6.02 5.62 8.63
CA PRO A 40 -4.58 5.86 8.59
C PRO A 40 -4.13 6.60 9.85
N VAL A 41 -3.10 6.10 10.52
CA VAL A 41 -2.57 6.64 11.77
C VAL A 41 -1.06 6.74 11.63
N HIS A 42 -0.56 7.96 11.57
CA HIS A 42 0.85 8.25 11.29
C HIS A 42 1.76 7.64 12.36
N GLU A 43 1.34 7.65 13.62
CA GLU A 43 2.12 7.10 14.74
C GLU A 43 2.34 5.58 14.61
N ILE A 44 1.37 4.86 14.04
CA ILE A 44 1.48 3.43 13.78
C ILE A 44 2.35 3.18 12.54
N GLU A 45 2.17 4.01 11.49
CA GLU A 45 2.98 3.96 10.28
C GLU A 45 4.46 4.21 10.58
N ASP A 46 4.80 5.23 11.38
CA ASP A 46 6.17 5.54 11.77
C ASP A 46 6.86 4.37 12.48
N VAL A 47 6.14 3.67 13.37
CA VAL A 47 6.68 2.49 14.06
C VAL A 47 6.87 1.33 13.10
N LEU A 48 5.93 1.07 12.19
CA LEU A 48 6.01 -0.06 11.25
C LEU A 48 7.00 0.16 10.11
N GLU A 49 6.98 1.36 9.52
CA GLU A 49 7.70 1.72 8.30
C GLU A 49 9.14 2.15 8.53
N ARG A 50 9.56 2.42 9.78
CA ARG A 50 10.95 2.75 10.13
C ARG A 50 12.00 1.84 9.47
N ASP A 51 11.66 0.56 9.34
CA ASP A 51 12.56 -0.47 8.79
C ASP A 51 12.11 -0.97 7.40
N ARG A 52 11.00 -0.46 6.84
CA ARG A 52 10.47 -0.95 5.57
C ARG A 52 11.02 -0.14 4.38
N PRO A 53 11.33 -0.80 3.25
CA PRO A 53 11.69 -0.09 2.03
C PRO A 53 10.46 0.65 1.49
N VAL A 54 10.71 1.81 0.87
CA VAL A 54 9.66 2.62 0.26
C VAL A 54 8.90 1.82 -0.80
N SER A 55 7.57 1.98 -0.83
CA SER A 55 6.68 1.21 -1.70
C SER A 55 7.09 1.30 -3.19
N PRO A 56 7.16 0.16 -3.91
CA PRO A 56 7.50 0.13 -5.33
C PRO A 56 6.36 0.59 -6.25
N VAL A 57 5.16 0.91 -5.72
CA VAL A 57 4.01 1.41 -6.53
C VAL A 57 4.39 2.63 -7.37
N ARG A 58 5.25 3.52 -6.85
CA ARG A 58 5.75 4.70 -7.57
C ARG A 58 6.46 4.39 -8.89
N LEU A 59 7.09 3.22 -9.00
CA LEU A 59 7.76 2.80 -10.24
C LEU A 59 6.75 2.46 -11.32
N PHE A 60 5.61 1.86 -10.94
CA PHE A 60 4.51 1.61 -11.88
C PHE A 60 3.95 2.93 -12.41
N THR A 61 3.74 3.92 -11.53
CA THR A 61 3.30 5.27 -11.93
C THR A 61 4.28 5.92 -12.90
N LEU A 62 5.59 5.83 -12.61
CA LEU A 62 6.63 6.42 -13.46
C LEU A 62 6.68 5.77 -14.86
N ILE A 63 6.70 4.44 -14.92
CA ILE A 63 6.73 3.69 -16.19
C ILE A 63 5.45 3.95 -17.00
N GLY A 64 4.29 3.94 -16.33
CA GLY A 64 3.01 4.26 -16.94
C GLY A 64 2.98 5.68 -17.50
N GLY A 65 3.41 6.67 -16.71
CA GLY A 65 3.50 8.06 -17.13
C GLY A 65 4.40 8.24 -18.36
N LEU A 66 5.62 7.69 -18.34
CA LEU A 66 6.54 7.77 -19.48
C LEU A 66 5.98 7.13 -20.75
N THR A 67 5.29 5.99 -20.60
CA THR A 67 4.63 5.30 -21.71
C THR A 67 3.44 6.11 -22.24
N GLY A 68 2.68 6.76 -21.34
CA GLY A 68 1.62 7.72 -21.67
C GLY A 68 2.13 8.93 -22.45
N THR A 69 3.23 9.55 -21.99
CA THR A 69 3.85 10.67 -22.69
C THR A 69 4.34 10.26 -24.08
N ALA A 70 5.07 9.13 -24.16
CA ALA A 70 5.60 8.63 -25.41
C ALA A 70 4.49 8.27 -26.42
N SER A 71 3.44 7.59 -25.95
CA SER A 71 2.29 7.24 -26.80
C SER A 71 1.50 8.47 -27.26
N GLY A 72 1.39 9.52 -26.45
CA GLY A 72 0.69 10.75 -26.84
C GLY A 72 1.42 11.57 -27.89
N PHE A 73 2.73 11.71 -27.77
CA PHE A 73 3.52 12.31 -28.84
C PHE A 73 3.54 11.43 -30.09
N PHE A 74 3.67 10.11 -29.93
CA PHE A 74 3.64 9.17 -31.04
C PHE A 74 2.32 9.28 -31.82
N LEU A 75 1.17 9.23 -31.14
CA LEU A 75 -0.15 9.34 -31.74
C LEU A 75 -0.31 10.64 -32.53
N THR A 76 0.01 11.78 -31.90
CA THR A 76 -0.19 13.10 -32.51
C THR A 76 0.73 13.37 -33.69
N ILE A 77 2.02 13.02 -33.57
CA ILE A 77 3.00 13.17 -34.64
C ILE A 77 2.68 12.22 -35.80
N TRP A 78 2.35 10.97 -35.49
CA TRP A 78 1.96 9.97 -36.50
C TRP A 78 0.74 10.42 -37.30
N SER A 79 -0.32 10.85 -36.61
CA SER A 79 -1.53 11.37 -37.26
C SER A 79 -1.23 12.62 -38.09
N ALA A 80 -0.43 13.55 -37.59
CA ALA A 80 -0.05 14.75 -38.33
C ALA A 80 0.69 14.39 -39.64
N MET A 81 1.67 13.48 -39.58
CA MET A 81 2.42 13.05 -40.75
C MET A 81 1.57 12.29 -41.77
N GLN A 82 0.63 11.46 -41.30
CA GLN A 82 -0.19 10.63 -42.18
C GLN A 82 -1.18 11.45 -43.01
N TRP A 83 -1.77 12.51 -42.45
CA TRP A 83 -2.77 13.33 -43.15
C TRP A 83 -2.21 14.61 -43.75
N GLY A 84 -1.08 15.14 -43.27
CA GLY A 84 -0.42 16.30 -43.88
C GLY A 84 -1.23 17.59 -43.87
N LEU A 85 -2.23 17.71 -42.98
CA LEU A 85 -3.16 18.84 -42.97
C LEU A 85 -2.51 20.11 -42.39
N ILE A 86 -2.56 21.20 -43.16
CA ILE A 86 -2.15 22.53 -42.71
C ILE A 86 -3.38 23.24 -42.13
N THR A 87 -3.45 23.34 -40.81
CA THR A 87 -4.58 23.97 -40.10
C THR A 87 -4.15 25.31 -39.50
N GLY A 88 -4.82 26.39 -39.90
CA GLY A 88 -4.53 27.73 -39.38
C GLY A 88 -3.11 28.24 -39.70
N GLY A 89 -2.52 27.80 -40.83
CA GLY A 89 -1.18 28.20 -41.28
C GLY A 89 -0.02 27.62 -40.47
N LYS A 90 -0.29 26.70 -39.53
CA LYS A 90 0.74 26.08 -38.69
C LYS A 90 1.47 24.96 -39.46
N PRO A 91 2.74 24.66 -39.09
CA PRO A 91 3.42 23.47 -39.58
C PRO A 91 2.59 22.21 -39.29
N VAL A 92 2.66 21.23 -40.19
CA VAL A 92 1.95 19.94 -40.07
C VAL A 92 2.18 19.30 -38.70
N ALA A 93 3.45 19.25 -38.25
CA ALA A 93 3.80 18.85 -36.89
C ALA A 93 4.03 20.09 -36.02
N SER A 94 3.02 20.48 -35.23
CA SER A 94 3.12 21.58 -34.26
C SER A 94 3.15 21.02 -32.85
N ILE A 95 4.28 21.13 -32.17
CA ILE A 95 4.48 20.56 -30.81
C ILE A 95 3.55 21.18 -29.75
N PRO A 96 3.33 22.52 -29.68
CA PRO A 96 2.53 23.12 -28.61
C PRO A 96 1.12 22.50 -28.39
N PRO A 97 0.29 22.26 -29.42
CA PRO A 97 -1.00 21.58 -29.22
C PRO A 97 -0.85 20.09 -28.83
N PHE A 98 0.23 19.42 -29.24
CA PHE A 98 0.44 18.00 -28.93
C PHE A 98 0.76 17.77 -27.45
N VAL A 99 1.37 18.76 -26.79
CA VAL A 99 1.65 18.70 -25.34
C VAL A 99 0.38 18.47 -24.53
N VAL A 100 -0.75 19.09 -24.92
CA VAL A 100 -2.03 18.91 -24.22
C VAL A 100 -2.45 17.44 -24.25
N ILE A 101 -2.38 16.80 -25.42
CA ILE A 101 -2.75 15.39 -25.59
C ILE A 101 -1.75 14.47 -24.88
N ALA A 102 -0.45 14.75 -25.00
CA ALA A 102 0.59 13.98 -24.30
C ALA A 102 0.46 14.08 -22.78
N PHE A 103 0.07 15.25 -22.25
CA PHE A 103 -0.19 15.45 -20.83
C PHE A 103 -1.36 14.61 -20.33
N GLU A 104 -2.50 14.64 -21.03
CA GLU A 104 -3.67 13.82 -20.67
C GLU A 104 -3.34 12.32 -20.69
N LEU A 105 -2.62 11.86 -21.71
CA LEU A 105 -2.20 10.45 -21.80
C LEU A 105 -1.18 10.07 -20.72
N THR A 106 -0.32 11.01 -20.30
CA THR A 106 0.59 10.81 -19.17
C THR A 106 -0.19 10.54 -17.88
N ILE A 107 -1.21 11.35 -17.61
CA ILE A 107 -2.06 11.19 -16.42
C ILE A 107 -2.87 9.89 -16.50
N LEU A 108 -3.47 9.60 -17.66
CA LEU A 108 -4.29 8.41 -17.86
C LEU A 108 -3.49 7.13 -17.63
N PHE A 109 -2.36 6.97 -18.33
CA PHE A 109 -1.53 5.77 -18.20
C PHE A 109 -0.85 5.71 -16.83
N GLY A 110 -0.38 6.84 -16.29
CA GLY A 110 0.18 6.91 -14.95
C GLY A 110 -0.83 6.46 -13.88
N GLY A 111 -2.08 6.93 -13.96
CA GLY A 111 -3.15 6.55 -13.05
C GLY A 111 -3.50 5.06 -13.15
N ILE A 112 -3.72 4.55 -14.36
CA ILE A 112 -4.01 3.13 -14.59
C ILE A 112 -2.88 2.24 -14.08
N SER A 113 -1.62 2.56 -14.42
CA SER A 113 -0.47 1.79 -13.95
C SER A 113 -0.32 1.84 -12.43
N THR A 114 -0.64 2.96 -11.78
CA THR A 114 -0.64 3.08 -10.31
C THR A 114 -1.65 2.13 -9.69
N VAL A 115 -2.89 2.10 -10.21
CA VAL A 115 -3.94 1.20 -9.73
C VAL A 115 -3.53 -0.26 -9.93
N ILE A 116 -3.00 -0.61 -11.10
CA ILE A 116 -2.46 -1.95 -11.36
C ILE A 116 -1.34 -2.30 -10.38
N GLY A 117 -0.39 -1.40 -10.16
CA GLY A 117 0.70 -1.60 -9.21
C GLY A 117 0.20 -1.83 -7.79
N MET A 118 -0.78 -1.04 -7.34
CA MET A 118 -1.41 -1.19 -6.02
C MET A 118 -2.12 -2.54 -5.88
N ILE A 119 -2.88 -2.97 -6.89
CA ILE A 119 -3.60 -4.26 -6.87
C ILE A 119 -2.61 -5.43 -6.84
N LEU A 120 -1.57 -5.40 -7.67
CA LEU A 120 -0.58 -6.49 -7.76
C LEU A 120 0.27 -6.59 -6.49
N LEU A 121 0.80 -5.46 -5.98
CA LEU A 121 1.65 -5.43 -4.79
C LEU A 121 0.85 -5.66 -3.51
N GLY A 122 -0.38 -5.12 -3.45
CA GLY A 122 -1.34 -5.35 -2.37
C GLY A 122 -2.01 -6.73 -2.40
N ARG A 123 -1.76 -7.54 -3.45
CA ARG A 123 -2.37 -8.87 -3.65
C ARG A 123 -3.90 -8.85 -3.58
N LEU A 124 -4.51 -7.86 -4.24
CA LEU A 124 -5.96 -7.70 -4.35
C LEU A 124 -6.50 -8.37 -5.62
N PRO A 125 -7.75 -8.86 -5.64
CA PRO A 125 -8.68 -8.95 -4.51
C PRO A 125 -8.36 -10.17 -3.62
N ARG A 126 -8.31 -9.96 -2.31
CA ARG A 126 -8.19 -11.06 -1.35
C ARG A 126 -9.59 -11.62 -1.06
N LEU A 127 -9.97 -12.68 -1.77
CA LEU A 127 -11.33 -13.27 -1.71
C LEU A 127 -11.69 -13.89 -0.36
N ARG A 128 -10.70 -14.17 0.50
CA ARG A 128 -10.91 -14.66 1.86
C ARG A 128 -10.30 -13.65 2.84
N PRO A 129 -11.07 -13.16 3.83
CA PRO A 129 -10.55 -12.34 4.91
C PRO A 129 -9.41 -13.05 5.64
N SER A 130 -8.53 -12.27 6.27
CA SER A 130 -7.53 -12.85 7.15
C SER A 130 -8.23 -13.64 8.27
N PRO A 131 -7.72 -14.81 8.68
CA PRO A 131 -8.29 -15.54 9.83
C PRO A 131 -8.37 -14.68 11.10
N THR A 132 -7.48 -13.69 11.19
CA THR A 132 -7.32 -12.78 12.32
C THR A 132 -8.14 -11.49 12.19
N PHE A 133 -8.93 -11.34 11.12
CA PHE A 133 -9.73 -10.15 10.89
C PHE A 133 -11.02 -10.16 11.71
N ASP A 134 -11.28 -9.06 12.41
CA ASP A 134 -12.51 -8.78 13.14
C ASP A 134 -13.18 -7.55 12.52
N GLY A 135 -14.49 -7.57 12.31
CA GLY A 135 -15.25 -6.46 11.72
C GLY A 135 -15.14 -5.15 12.51
N ARG A 136 -14.81 -5.23 13.81
CA ARG A 136 -14.56 -4.06 14.68
C ARG A 136 -13.37 -3.22 14.21
N PHE A 137 -12.42 -3.82 13.49
CA PHE A 137 -11.24 -3.10 12.98
C PHE A 137 -11.55 -2.11 11.87
N THR A 138 -12.73 -2.20 11.26
CA THR A 138 -13.22 -1.24 10.28
C THR A 138 -13.97 -0.07 10.94
N ASN A 139 -14.33 -0.19 12.22
CA ASN A 139 -15.17 0.79 12.91
C ASN A 139 -14.36 1.64 13.89
N ASP A 140 -13.99 1.06 15.05
CA ASP A 140 -13.49 1.81 16.20
C ASP A 140 -12.35 1.13 16.96
N ARG A 141 -11.96 -0.09 16.59
CA ARG A 141 -10.91 -0.86 17.28
C ARG A 141 -9.66 -1.03 16.43
N PHE A 142 -8.52 -1.16 17.10
CA PHE A 142 -7.23 -1.45 16.48
C PHE A 142 -6.84 -2.91 16.77
N GLY A 143 -6.28 -3.59 15.78
CA GLY A 143 -5.88 -4.99 15.89
C GLY A 143 -4.38 -5.15 15.64
N VAL A 144 -3.69 -5.90 16.49
CA VAL A 144 -2.28 -6.29 16.29
C VAL A 144 -2.20 -7.80 16.26
N ALA A 145 -1.93 -8.36 15.09
CA ALA A 145 -1.72 -9.78 14.88
C ALA A 145 -0.21 -10.07 14.76
N VAL A 146 0.28 -10.99 15.59
CA VAL A 146 1.68 -11.37 15.66
C VAL A 146 1.80 -12.85 15.28
N HIS A 147 2.57 -13.15 14.24
CA HIS A 147 2.91 -14.52 13.89
C HIS A 147 4.18 -14.93 14.62
N CYS A 148 4.10 -15.96 15.47
CA CYS A 148 5.24 -16.42 16.27
C CYS A 148 5.27 -17.94 16.44
N ALA A 149 6.44 -18.48 16.79
CA ALA A 149 6.55 -19.88 17.18
C ALA A 149 5.81 -20.13 18.51
N ALA A 150 5.22 -21.32 18.67
CA ALA A 150 4.45 -21.70 19.87
C ALA A 150 5.18 -21.42 21.20
N GLU A 151 6.50 -21.58 21.24
CA GLU A 151 7.34 -21.30 22.43
C GLU A 151 7.28 -19.83 22.88
N ARG A 152 7.04 -18.90 21.94
CA ARG A 152 7.02 -17.46 22.19
C ARG A 152 5.61 -16.92 22.42
N LEU A 153 4.58 -17.75 22.33
CA LEU A 153 3.20 -17.33 22.48
C LEU A 153 2.92 -16.67 23.83
N ALA A 154 3.41 -17.28 24.92
CA ALA A 154 3.24 -16.74 26.27
C ALA A 154 3.84 -15.33 26.42
N SER A 155 5.03 -15.12 25.84
CA SER A 155 5.70 -13.82 25.81
C SER A 155 4.88 -12.79 25.03
N VAL A 156 4.39 -13.13 23.84
CA VAL A 156 3.55 -12.23 23.03
C VAL A 156 2.25 -11.87 23.75
N ARG A 157 1.58 -12.86 24.34
CA ARG A 157 0.35 -12.64 25.11
C ARG A 157 0.59 -11.68 26.27
N GLN A 158 1.68 -11.88 27.01
CA GLN A 158 2.04 -11.00 28.11
C GLN A 158 2.31 -9.56 27.65
N ILE A 159 3.03 -9.38 26.53
CA ILE A 159 3.31 -8.04 25.95
C ILE A 159 2.02 -7.33 25.58
N LEU A 160 1.12 -8.00 24.86
CA LEU A 160 -0.15 -7.41 24.43
C LEU A 160 -1.02 -7.03 25.64
N THR A 161 -1.09 -7.88 26.66
CA THR A 161 -1.82 -7.57 27.89
C THR A 161 -1.19 -6.41 28.67
N SER A 162 0.14 -6.38 28.82
CA SER A 162 0.82 -5.29 29.54
C SER A 162 0.71 -3.95 28.82
N ALA A 163 0.62 -3.96 27.50
CA ALA A 163 0.45 -2.75 26.69
C ALA A 163 -0.98 -2.18 26.72
N GLY A 164 -1.95 -2.92 27.29
CA GLY A 164 -3.34 -2.47 27.45
C GLY A 164 -4.32 -3.01 26.42
N ALA A 165 -4.08 -4.22 25.87
CA ALA A 165 -5.07 -4.88 25.02
C ALA A 165 -6.37 -5.18 25.81
N GLU A 166 -7.51 -4.84 25.24
CA GLU A 166 -8.84 -5.18 25.78
C GLU A 166 -9.10 -6.69 25.67
N GLU A 167 -8.68 -7.29 24.55
CA GLU A 167 -8.82 -8.72 24.28
C GLU A 167 -7.53 -9.28 23.69
N VAL A 168 -7.15 -10.49 24.09
CA VAL A 168 -6.05 -11.25 23.49
C VAL A 168 -6.50 -12.66 23.10
N LYS A 169 -6.52 -12.93 21.80
CA LYS A 169 -6.91 -14.21 21.17
C LYS A 169 -5.67 -14.89 20.59
N ALA A 170 -5.63 -16.22 20.60
CA ALA A 170 -4.54 -17.03 20.04
C ALA A 170 -5.12 -18.09 19.10
#